data_AF-A0A538A1F4-F1
#
_entry.id   AF-A0A538A1F4-F1
#
_cell.length_a   1.000
_cell.length_b   1.000
_cell.length_c   1.000
_cell.angle_alpha   90.00
_cell.angle_beta   90.00
_cell.angle_gamma   90.00
#
_symmetry.space_group_name_H-M   'P 1'
#
loop_
_entity.id
_entity.type
_entity.pdbx_description
1 polymer ?
#
loop_
_entity_poly.entity_id
_entity_poly.type
_entity_poly.pdbx_seq_one_letter_code
_entity_poly.pdbx_strand_id
1 'polypeptide(L)'
;MATVLVDAENVRRSLWPNMSGDELAERAAAWGDANGHEVSLVWEGSESADDRLAREVRELDGPVWVVTSDRELRERVSPYAERIVGGGSFARELRGQRE
;
A
#
# COMPACT_ATOMS: atom_id res chain seq x y z
N MET A 1 11.94 -5.12 9.64
CA MET A 1 11.44 -5.27 8.27
C MET A 1 9.97 -5.61 8.37
N ALA A 2 9.11 -4.83 7.71
CA ALA A 2 7.66 -5.07 7.66
C ALA A 2 7.27 -5.30 6.20
N THR A 3 6.21 -6.08 5.98
CA THR A 3 5.58 -6.19 4.67
C THR A 3 4.53 -5.10 4.54
N VAL A 4 4.68 -4.24 3.54
CA VAL A 4 3.82 -3.09 3.30
C VAL A 4 2.91 -3.40 2.11
N LEU A 5 1.66 -3.74 2.42
CA LEU A 5 0.63 -3.98 1.43
C LEU A 5 0.00 -2.65 1.02
N VAL A 6 0.06 -2.33 -0.27
CA VAL A 6 -0.40 -1.05 -0.80
C VAL A 6 -1.61 -1.26 -1.69
N ASP A 7 -2.71 -0.62 -1.34
CA ASP A 7 -3.87 -0.48 -2.23
C ASP A 7 -3.51 0.46 -3.38
N ALA A 8 -3.12 -0.12 -4.52
CA ALA A 8 -2.56 0.62 -5.63
C ALA A 8 -3.59 1.55 -6.29
N GLU A 9 -4.85 1.10 -6.39
CA GLU A 9 -5.94 1.91 -6.94
C GLU A 9 -6.30 3.08 -6.01
N ASN A 10 -6.31 2.88 -4.70
CA ASN A 10 -6.50 3.96 -3.73
C ASN A 10 -5.38 5.01 -3.79
N VAL A 11 -4.12 4.57 -3.89
CA VAL A 11 -2.97 5.48 -4.00
C VAL A 11 -3.04 6.29 -5.29
N ARG A 12 -3.35 5.66 -6.43
CA ARG A 12 -3.54 6.37 -7.71
C ARG A 12 -4.67 7.40 -7.64
N ARG A 13 -5.82 7.02 -7.08
CA ARG A 13 -6.97 7.93 -6.92
C ARG A 13 -6.68 9.09 -5.96
N SER A 14 -5.87 8.85 -4.92
CA SER A 14 -5.67 9.83 -3.85
C SER A 14 -4.92 11.08 -4.31
N LEU A 15 -3.90 10.95 -5.17
CA LEU A 15 -3.09 12.09 -5.60
C LEU A 15 -2.48 11.96 -7.01
N TRP A 16 -2.60 10.82 -7.71
CA TRP A 16 -1.82 10.54 -8.93
C TRP A 16 -2.63 9.89 -10.07
N PRO A 17 -3.65 10.59 -10.63
CA PRO A 17 -4.42 10.05 -11.77
C PRO A 17 -3.57 9.89 -13.06
N ASN A 18 -2.48 10.66 -13.20
CA ASN A 18 -1.63 10.67 -14.40
C ASN A 18 -0.40 9.76 -14.30
N MET A 19 -0.20 9.04 -13.19
CA MET A 19 0.94 8.13 -13.03
C MET A 19 0.60 6.74 -13.54
N SER A 20 1.53 6.12 -14.27
CA SER A 20 1.39 4.73 -14.71
C SER A 20 1.51 3.77 -13.52
N GLY A 21 1.00 2.54 -13.68
CA GLY A 21 1.16 1.52 -12.65
C GLY A 21 2.63 1.13 -12.44
N ASP A 22 3.42 1.12 -13.52
CA ASP A 22 4.85 0.80 -13.46
C ASP A 22 5.64 1.85 -12.67
N GLU A 23 5.35 3.15 -12.89
CA GLU A 23 6.03 4.22 -12.14
C GLU A 23 5.66 4.17 -10.66
N LEU A 24 4.42 3.80 -10.32
CA LEU A 24 4.04 3.57 -8.91
C LEU A 24 4.83 2.39 -8.32
N ALA A 25 4.97 1.29 -9.06
CA ALA A 25 5.71 0.11 -8.62
C ALA A 25 7.19 0.43 -8.36
N GLU A 26 7.85 1.11 -9.30
CA GLU A 26 9.25 1.51 -9.15
C GLU A 26 9.46 2.42 -7.93
N ARG A 27 8.60 3.43 -7.76
CA ARG A 27 8.71 4.36 -6.62
C ARG A 27 8.41 3.70 -5.29
N ALA A 28 7.42 2.80 -5.26
CA ALA A 28 7.05 2.08 -4.06
C ALA A 28 8.15 1.10 -3.64
N ALA A 29 8.77 0.40 -4.60
CA ALA A 29 9.93 -0.46 -4.35
C ALA A 29 11.12 0.35 -3.82
N ALA A 30 11.48 1.46 -4.48
CA ALA A 30 12.55 2.34 -4.02
C ALA A 30 12.30 2.90 -2.61
N TRP A 31 11.06 3.26 -2.29
CA TRP A 31 10.68 3.64 -0.93
C TRP A 31 10.88 2.50 0.07
N GLY A 32 10.47 1.28 -0.30
CA GLY A 32 10.63 0.09 0.53
C GLY A 32 12.10 -0.17 0.86
N ASP A 33 12.95 -0.17 -0.16
CA ASP A 33 14.40 -0.34 -0.02
C ASP A 33 15.02 0.73 0.90
N ALA A 34 14.63 2.00 0.70
CA ALA A 34 15.12 3.11 1.52
C ALA A 34 14.68 3.04 2.99
N ASN A 35 13.53 2.42 3.29
CA ASN A 35 12.97 2.30 4.63
C ASN A 35 13.16 0.91 5.26
N GLY A 36 13.80 -0.04 4.56
CA GLY A 36 13.99 -1.41 5.05
C GLY A 36 12.68 -2.20 5.17
N HIS A 37 11.80 -2.05 4.18
CA HIS A 37 10.48 -2.69 4.10
C HIS A 37 10.30 -3.41 2.76
N GLU A 38 9.58 -4.53 2.78
CA GLU A 38 9.16 -5.20 1.55
C GLU A 38 7.81 -4.63 1.12
N VAL A 39 7.70 -4.15 -0.12
CA VAL A 39 6.48 -3.48 -0.59
C VAL A 39 5.77 -4.33 -1.63
N SER A 40 4.48 -4.59 -1.41
CA SER A 40 3.61 -5.32 -2.33
C SER A 40 2.46 -4.42 -2.77
N LEU A 41 2.37 -4.15 -4.08
CA LEU A 41 1.24 -3.43 -4.66
C LEU A 41 0.10 -4.40 -4.94
N VAL A 42 -1.04 -4.16 -4.32
CA VAL A 42 -2.28 -4.88 -4.58
C VAL A 42 -3.13 -4.08 -5.56
N TRP A 43 -3.31 -4.65 -6.74
CA TRP A 43 -4.10 -4.09 -7.82
C TRP A 43 -5.50 -4.72 -7.85
N GLU A 44 -6.48 -3.93 -8.27
CA GLU A 44 -7.82 -4.44 -8.59
C GLU A 44 -7.75 -5.45 -9.74
N GLY A 45 -8.47 -6.56 -9.63
CA GLY A 45 -8.41 -7.66 -10.60
C GLY A 45 -9.69 -8.48 -10.66
N SER A 46 -9.57 -9.80 -10.76
CA SER A 46 -10.72 -10.73 -10.70
C SER A 46 -11.30 -10.88 -9.29
N GLU A 47 -10.47 -10.60 -8.28
CA GLU A 47 -10.85 -10.43 -6.88
C GLU A 47 -10.66 -8.95 -6.53
N SER A 48 -11.49 -8.43 -5.62
CA SER A 48 -11.35 -7.05 -5.17
C SER A 48 -10.02 -6.85 -4.46
N ALA A 49 -9.39 -5.70 -4.67
CA ALA A 49 -8.14 -5.37 -3.97
C ALA A 49 -8.33 -5.45 -2.45
N ASP A 50 -9.50 -5.04 -1.95
CA ASP A 50 -9.87 -5.05 -0.53
C ASP A 50 -9.94 -6.47 0.05
N ASP A 51 -10.54 -7.41 -0.68
CA ASP A 51 -10.64 -8.81 -0.25
C ASP A 51 -9.26 -9.47 -0.22
N ARG A 52 -8.45 -9.20 -1.23
CA ARG A 52 -7.08 -9.68 -1.31
C ARG A 52 -6.23 -9.10 -0.16
N LEU A 53 -6.30 -7.80 0.09
CA LEU A 53 -5.61 -7.13 1.21
C LEU A 53 -6.04 -7.71 2.56
N ALA A 54 -7.35 -7.87 2.78
CA ALA A 54 -7.89 -8.42 4.02
C ALA A 54 -7.51 -9.90 4.23
N ARG A 55 -7.25 -10.67 3.17
CA ARG A 55 -6.71 -12.03 3.25
C ARG A 55 -5.21 -12.00 3.55
N GLU A 56 -4.42 -11.31 2.73
CA GLU A 56 -2.95 -11.29 2.86
C GLU A 56 -2.50 -10.78 4.23
N VAL A 57 -3.14 -9.74 4.77
CA VAL A 57 -2.80 -9.21 6.10
C VAL A 57 -2.96 -10.24 7.23
N ARG A 58 -3.80 -11.27 7.05
CA ARG A 58 -4.05 -12.33 8.04
C ARG A 58 -3.12 -13.52 7.88
N GLU A 59 -2.64 -13.74 6.66
CA GLU A 59 -1.85 -14.91 6.28
C GLU A 59 -0.34 -14.65 6.37
N LEU A 60 0.08 -13.39 6.28
CA LEU A 60 1.48 -13.00 6.39
C LEU A 60 1.98 -13.13 7.83
N ASP A 61 3.15 -13.74 7.97
CA ASP A 61 3.88 -13.80 9.24
C ASP A 61 4.68 -12.50 9.47
N GLY A 62 4.61 -11.97 10.69
CA GLY A 62 5.39 -10.81 11.12
C GLY A 62 4.66 -9.46 10.94
N PRO A 63 5.39 -8.34 11.09
CA PRO A 63 4.80 -7.00 11.00
C PRO A 63 4.24 -6.70 9.62
N VAL A 64 2.93 -6.43 9.53
CA VAL A 64 2.27 -6.02 8.29
C VAL A 64 1.76 -4.59 8.40
N TRP A 65 2.08 -3.78 7.40
CA TRP A 65 1.56 -2.42 7.25
C TRP A 65 0.61 -2.38 6.07
N VAL A 66 -0.49 -1.64 6.18
CA VAL A 66 -1.45 -1.48 5.08
C VAL A 66 -1.54 0.00 4.68
N VAL A 67 -1.35 0.28 3.39
CA VAL A 67 -1.51 1.61 2.83
C VAL A 67 -2.87 1.70 2.13
N THR A 68 -3.82 2.38 2.76
CA THR A 68 -5.12 2.70 2.15
C THR A 68 -5.77 3.91 2.83
N SER A 69 -6.60 4.63 2.08
CA SER A 69 -7.48 5.68 2.58
C SER A 69 -8.92 5.21 2.76
N ASP A 70 -9.26 4.01 2.29
CA ASP A 70 -10.60 3.45 2.41
C ASP A 70 -10.93 3.12 3.88
N ARG A 71 -12.09 3.60 4.35
CA ARG A 71 -12.47 3.44 5.76
C ARG A 71 -12.92 2.02 6.08
N GLU A 72 -13.63 1.39 5.17
CA GLU A 72 -14.13 0.01 5.34
C GLU A 72 -12.96 -0.96 5.34
N LEU A 73 -12.02 -0.82 4.39
CA LEU A 73 -10.83 -1.66 4.36
C LEU A 73 -9.97 -1.47 5.62
N ARG A 74 -9.84 -0.24 6.13
CA ARG A 74 -9.12 0.03 7.39
C ARG A 74 -9.72 -0.75 8.55
N GLU A 75 -11.04 -0.74 8.70
CA GLU A 75 -11.70 -1.50 9.77
C GLU A 75 -11.43 -3.00 9.64
N ARG A 76 -11.45 -3.53 8.41
CA ARG A 76 -11.20 -4.95 8.11
C ARG A 76 -9.77 -5.40 8.45
N VAL A 77 -8.76 -4.55 8.21
CA VAL A 77 -7.34 -4.90 8.40
C VAL A 77 -6.79 -4.50 9.76
N SER A 78 -7.42 -3.56 10.46
CA SER A 78 -6.96 -3.04 11.76
C SER A 78 -6.64 -4.11 12.82
N PRO A 79 -7.35 -5.24 12.93
CA PRO A 79 -7.02 -6.27 13.91
C PRO A 79 -5.70 -7.02 13.63
N TYR A 80 -5.17 -6.91 12.41
CA TYR A 80 -4.06 -7.72 11.91
C TYR A 80 -2.86 -6.87 11.47
N ALA A 81 -3.11 -5.65 10.99
CA ALA A 81 -2.06 -4.72 10.59
C ALA A 81 -1.43 -4.07 11.82
N GLU A 82 -0.09 -4.10 11.89
CA GLU A 82 0.68 -3.36 12.90
C GLU A 82 0.52 -1.84 12.69
N ARG A 83 0.43 -1.41 11.43
CA ARG A 83 0.29 -0.01 11.08
C ARG A 83 -0.58 0.19 9.84
N ILE A 84 -1.36 1.26 9.85
CA ILE A 84 -2.14 1.70 8.69
C ILE A 84 -1.64 3.08 8.26
N VAL A 85 -1.36 3.25 6.98
CA VAL A 85 -0.92 4.50 6.36
C VAL A 85 -1.96 4.98 5.37
N GLY A 86 -2.25 6.27 5.35
CA GLY A 86 -3.17 6.85 4.34
C GLY A 86 -2.53 6.88 2.96
N GLY A 87 -3.27 6.48 1.92
CA GLY A 87 -2.79 6.47 0.53
C GLY A 87 -2.31 7.84 0.06
N GLY A 88 -2.98 8.92 0.46
CA GLY A 88 -2.51 10.29 0.18
C GLY A 88 -1.26 10.71 0.95
N SER A 89 -0.98 10.14 2.14
CA SER A 89 0.28 10.40 2.85
C SER A 89 1.43 9.68 2.15
N PHE A 90 1.22 8.40 1.85
CA PHE A 90 2.18 7.56 1.14
C PHE A 90 2.53 8.15 -0.23
N ALA A 91 1.54 8.56 -1.02
CA ALA A 91 1.78 9.20 -2.31
C ALA A 91 2.61 10.50 -2.23
N ARG A 92 2.52 11.26 -1.13
CA ARG A 92 3.39 12.43 -0.92
C ARG A 92 4.82 12.03 -0.60
N GLU A 93 5.02 10.97 0.19
CA GLU A 93 6.36 10.42 0.44
C GLU A 93 7.00 9.90 -0.86
N LEU A 94 6.23 9.24 -1.72
CA LEU A 94 6.70 8.80 -3.05
C LEU A 94 7.08 9.96 -3.99
N ARG A 95 6.46 11.13 -3.82
CA ARG A 95 6.83 12.37 -4.55
C ARG A 95 8.11 13.01 -4.01
N GLY A 96 8.26 13.01 -2.69
CA GLY A 96 9.37 13.65 -1.97
C GLY A 96 10.73 12.99 -2.20
N GLN A 97 10.77 11.73 -2.67
CA GLN A 97 12.02 11.03 -3.05
C GLN A 97 12.78 11.64 -4.25
N ARG A 98 12.32 12.78 -4.80
CA ARG A 98 12.98 13.48 -5.92
C ARG A 98 14.02 14.52 -5.49
N GLU A 99 14.37 14.62 -4.21
CA GLU A 99 15.33 15.62 -3.69
C GLU A 99 16.60 14.99 -3.13
#